data_AF-A0A553Q5P2-F1
#
_entry.id   AF-A0A553Q5P2-F1
#
_cell.length_a   1.000
_cell.length_b   1.000
_cell.length_c   1.000
_cell.angle_alpha   90.00
_cell.angle_beta   90.00
_cell.angle_gamma   90.00
#
_symmetry.space_group_name_H-M   'P 1'
#
loop_
_entity.id
_entity.type
_entity.pdbx_description
1 polymer ?
#
loop_
_entity_poly.entity_id
_entity_poly.type
_entity_poly.pdbx_seq_one_letter_code
_entity_poly.pdbx_strand_id
1 'polypeptide(L)'
;MMVQSLVKLCAREVVSDHSSSPRWLSCVPRELFPELLDAAFTHCRTLAVGELVKRWPERSLNIGARKKRGHCPPNRLCIQALLLAVGRGLTDKRCCLEVLDLRGLQCENVKAEDSIIDGWSLTVSLSNVVQAGSAASRRNGEQDRKSGLDSICGRGAIIRPRDIAGCGNIYKVGLGVEEAGKREARTNHQASAEDESVNGVRRGRIEIHKSNTTVSISDQGWDEVVVHIWTDLFVNFQSWERVLDALSQPGPVRLNCRYLRVEELSASSIASLLGLLPQEDLLEIDIRYCSLGVSGLIMLLPLLAAFPQLRSLKLLYCHLDLQYNLPNQQEALQDMCNGMRSIKGLKKLFLTALRLPDHLHMLLSQHASFLRVLDLSENWLNEWFLPSLCQLFSQAKQSLCQLSLCGCNVSDDLLEVLLPSLSSFQALRGLRLALNPLSRMGVLSLARAAAGIPSLHLLLYPNPMEEYEPGLPPMPSSGQLLNWPLVKEPEERAITKILLEELLNQRGRSHDLVVTSDLLNYSPDLCEED
;
A
#
# COMPACT_ATOMS: atom_id res chain seq x y z
N MET A 1 -10.77 40.10 -1.42
CA MET A 1 -9.76 39.90 -0.35
C MET A 1 -10.36 38.96 0.68
N MET A 2 -9.87 37.72 0.79
CA MET A 2 -10.25 36.85 1.91
C MET A 2 -9.58 37.38 3.17
N VAL A 3 -10.38 37.81 4.15
CA VAL A 3 -9.89 38.25 5.45
C VAL A 3 -9.32 37.02 6.16
N GLN A 4 -8.01 36.95 6.32
CA GLN A 4 -7.38 35.89 7.11
C GLN A 4 -7.74 36.10 8.59
N SER A 5 -8.08 35.03 9.32
CA SER A 5 -8.34 35.16 10.75
C SER A 5 -7.08 35.65 11.48
N LEU A 6 -7.27 36.43 12.54
CA LEU A 6 -6.16 36.91 13.38
C LEU A 6 -5.29 35.75 13.88
N VAL A 7 -5.92 34.60 14.18
CA VAL A 7 -5.24 33.38 14.60
C VAL A 7 -4.28 32.87 13.53
N LYS A 8 -4.68 32.84 12.26
CA LYS A 8 -3.81 32.39 11.16
C LYS A 8 -2.62 33.33 10.94
N LEU A 9 -2.85 34.64 11.06
CA LEU A 9 -1.78 35.64 10.96
C LEU A 9 -0.78 35.52 12.11
N CYS A 10 -1.27 35.41 13.35
CA CYS A 10 -0.41 35.20 14.52
C CYS A 10 0.36 33.88 14.42
N ALA A 11 -0.30 32.79 14.00
CA ALA A 11 0.34 31.49 13.84
C ALA A 11 1.50 31.54 12.84
N ARG A 12 1.32 32.24 11.70
CA ARG A 12 2.39 32.46 10.71
C ARG A 12 3.59 33.16 11.32
N GLU A 13 3.37 34.29 11.99
CA GLU A 13 4.47 35.09 12.54
C GLU A 13 5.22 34.32 13.64
N VAL A 14 4.49 33.63 14.53
CA VAL A 14 5.08 32.82 15.60
C VAL A 14 5.93 31.66 15.04
N VAL A 15 5.43 30.99 14.00
CA VAL A 15 6.14 29.87 13.37
C VAL A 15 7.35 30.33 12.54
N SER A 16 7.38 31.59 12.11
CA SER A 16 8.52 32.16 11.39
C SER A 16 9.77 32.25 12.26
N ASP A 17 9.61 32.55 13.57
CA ASP A 17 10.66 32.50 14.58
C ASP A 17 10.84 31.08 15.15
N HIS A 18 11.37 30.22 14.29
CA HIS A 18 11.70 28.83 14.62
C HIS A 18 12.79 28.72 15.71
N SER A 19 13.63 29.75 15.90
CA SER A 19 14.72 29.75 16.87
C SER A 19 14.22 29.77 18.33
N SER A 20 13.09 30.42 18.56
CA SER A 20 12.43 30.52 19.87
C SER A 20 11.39 29.42 20.12
N SER A 21 11.19 28.50 19.16
CA SER A 21 10.16 27.44 19.23
C SER A 21 10.10 26.68 20.55
N PRO A 22 11.22 26.27 21.19
CA PRO A 22 11.15 25.54 22.45
C PRO A 22 10.60 26.37 23.62
N ARG A 23 10.74 27.70 23.57
CA ARG A 23 10.39 28.64 24.65
C ARG A 23 8.94 29.07 24.61
N TRP A 24 8.39 29.36 23.43
CA TRP A 24 6.99 29.76 23.35
C TRP A 24 6.05 28.56 23.40
N LEU A 25 6.47 27.38 22.90
CA LEU A 25 5.64 26.16 22.95
C LEU A 25 5.34 25.66 24.37
N SER A 26 6.08 26.08 25.41
CA SER A 26 5.73 25.75 26.80
C SER A 26 4.53 26.56 27.32
N CYS A 27 4.16 27.64 26.63
CA CYS A 27 3.12 28.58 27.06
C CYS A 27 1.91 28.58 26.11
N VAL A 28 1.91 27.73 25.09
CA VAL A 28 0.84 27.66 24.09
C VAL A 28 -0.27 26.72 24.56
N PRO A 29 -1.54 27.17 24.57
CA PRO A 29 -2.68 26.32 24.87
C PRO A 29 -2.91 25.28 23.76
N ARG A 30 -3.51 24.14 24.12
CA ARG A 30 -3.61 22.94 23.27
C ARG A 30 -4.37 23.21 21.97
N GLU A 31 -5.34 24.12 22.02
CA GLU A 31 -6.24 24.50 20.93
C GLU A 31 -5.51 25.20 19.77
N LEU A 32 -4.34 25.79 20.02
CA LEU A 32 -3.56 26.51 18.99
C LEU A 32 -2.58 25.60 18.24
N PHE A 33 -2.30 24.40 18.73
CA PHE A 33 -1.37 23.46 18.09
C PHE A 33 -1.76 23.10 16.64
N PRO A 34 -3.04 22.80 16.32
CA PRO A 34 -3.47 22.52 14.95
C PRO A 34 -3.21 23.69 13.98
N GLU A 35 -3.52 24.92 14.38
CA GLU A 35 -3.34 26.13 13.54
C GLU A 35 -1.85 26.47 13.36
N LEU A 36 -1.03 26.29 14.40
CA LEU A 36 0.42 26.45 14.31
C LEU A 36 1.06 25.40 13.41
N LEU A 37 0.62 24.15 13.52
CA LEU A 37 1.07 23.08 12.64
C LEU A 37 0.61 23.34 11.20
N ASP A 38 -0.61 23.86 11.00
CA ASP A 38 -1.10 24.28 9.68
C ASP A 38 -0.18 25.33 9.06
N ALA A 39 0.09 26.43 9.78
CA ALA A 39 1.00 27.48 9.36
C ALA A 39 2.43 26.96 9.11
N ALA A 40 2.94 26.03 9.92
CA ALA A 40 4.27 25.45 9.75
C ALA A 40 4.41 24.64 8.46
N PHE A 41 3.36 23.91 8.06
CA PHE A 41 3.35 23.24 6.76
C PHE A 41 3.19 24.24 5.61
N THR A 42 2.26 25.19 5.70
CA THR A 42 2.04 26.21 4.64
C THR A 42 3.28 27.06 4.38
N HIS A 43 4.08 27.33 5.41
CA HIS A 43 5.31 28.12 5.33
C HIS A 43 6.59 27.28 5.35
N CYS A 44 6.48 25.96 5.16
CA CYS A 44 7.61 25.04 5.00
C CYS A 44 8.63 25.08 6.15
N ARG A 45 8.19 25.31 7.40
CA ARG A 45 9.05 25.47 8.58
C ARG A 45 9.29 24.13 9.28
N THR A 46 10.21 23.33 8.73
CA THR A 46 10.53 21.97 9.19
C THR A 46 10.91 21.87 10.68
N LEU A 47 11.69 22.83 11.20
CA LEU A 47 12.11 22.83 12.61
C LEU A 47 10.93 23.08 13.55
N ALA A 48 10.03 23.99 13.18
CA ALA A 48 8.81 24.26 13.95
C ALA A 48 7.88 23.04 13.94
N VAL A 49 7.72 22.36 12.79
CA VAL A 49 6.99 21.09 12.69
C VAL A 49 7.56 20.06 13.68
N GLY A 50 8.88 19.90 13.71
CA GLY A 50 9.50 18.91 14.59
C GLY A 50 9.27 19.18 16.09
N GLU A 51 9.32 20.44 16.51
CA GLU A 51 9.08 20.78 17.93
C GLU A 51 7.59 20.70 18.30
N LEU A 52 6.68 21.10 17.40
CA LEU A 52 5.23 20.97 17.57
C LEU A 52 4.82 19.50 17.75
N VAL A 53 5.36 18.60 16.92
CA VAL A 53 5.02 17.17 16.95
C VAL A 53 5.56 16.49 18.22
N LYS A 54 6.75 16.85 18.68
CA LYS A 54 7.30 16.33 19.95
C LYS A 54 6.44 16.65 21.17
N ARG A 55 5.78 17.80 21.16
CA ARG A 55 4.93 18.29 22.26
C ARG A 55 3.45 18.20 21.92
N TRP A 56 3.10 17.34 20.96
CA TRP A 56 1.73 17.26 20.50
C TRP A 56 0.80 16.91 21.66
N PRO A 57 -0.23 17.75 21.94
CA PRO A 57 -1.02 17.62 23.17
C PRO A 57 -2.05 16.49 23.11
N GLU A 58 -2.37 15.99 21.92
CA GLU A 58 -3.37 14.95 21.69
C GLU A 58 -2.74 13.57 21.47
N ARG A 59 -3.51 12.51 21.71
CA ARG A 59 -3.07 11.14 21.44
C ARG A 59 -3.04 10.79 19.96
N SER A 60 -3.76 11.55 19.13
CA SER A 60 -3.82 11.30 17.69
C SER A 60 -3.46 12.55 16.88
N LEU A 61 -2.77 12.34 15.78
CA LEU A 61 -2.43 13.37 14.80
C LEU A 61 -2.83 12.89 13.40
N ASN A 62 -3.81 13.56 12.80
CA ASN A 62 -4.27 13.26 11.45
C ASN A 62 -3.77 14.31 10.45
N ILE A 63 -2.79 13.92 9.63
CA ILE A 63 -2.25 14.76 8.55
C ILE A 63 -3.02 14.52 7.24
N GLY A 64 -3.48 13.29 7.01
CA GLY A 64 -4.20 12.88 5.79
C GLY A 64 -5.51 13.65 5.53
N ALA A 65 -6.25 14.01 6.59
CA ALA A 65 -7.53 14.70 6.48
C ALA A 65 -7.42 16.15 5.95
N ARG A 66 -6.21 16.71 5.84
CA ARG A 66 -5.99 18.11 5.41
C ARG A 66 -6.40 18.35 3.96
N LYS A 67 -6.23 17.35 3.08
CA LYS A 67 -6.67 17.43 1.68
C LYS A 67 -8.19 17.61 1.57
N LYS A 68 -8.96 16.90 2.43
CA LYS A 68 -10.44 17.02 2.49
C LYS A 68 -10.92 18.38 2.99
N ARG A 69 -10.05 19.15 3.67
CA ARG A 69 -10.34 20.50 4.20
C ARG A 69 -9.89 21.62 3.25
N GLY A 70 -9.42 21.30 2.04
CA GLY A 70 -8.97 22.29 1.05
C GLY A 70 -7.64 22.98 1.41
N HIS A 71 -6.86 22.43 2.34
CA HIS A 71 -5.53 22.95 2.69
C HIS A 71 -4.45 22.38 1.76
N CYS A 72 -3.39 23.15 1.53
CA CYS A 72 -2.22 22.68 0.76
C CYS A 72 -1.59 21.45 1.43
N PRO A 73 -1.21 20.42 0.65
CA PRO A 73 -0.52 19.27 1.20
C PRO A 73 0.84 19.69 1.79
N PRO A 74 1.27 19.04 2.89
CA PRO A 74 2.57 19.32 3.48
C PRO A 74 3.70 18.89 2.55
N ASN A 75 4.75 19.70 2.46
CA ASN A 75 5.90 19.38 1.63
C ASN A 75 6.69 18.17 2.18
N ARG A 76 7.53 17.58 1.33
CA ARG A 76 8.36 16.41 1.66
C ARG A 76 9.22 16.60 2.90
N LEU A 77 9.88 17.75 3.04
CA LEU A 77 10.80 18.03 4.15
C LEU A 77 10.08 18.15 5.49
N CYS A 78 8.87 18.72 5.51
CA CYS A 78 8.06 18.82 6.70
C CYS A 78 7.53 17.45 7.14
N ILE A 79 7.17 16.57 6.20
CA ILE A 79 6.79 15.18 6.53
C ILE A 79 7.99 14.43 7.10
N GLN A 80 9.19 14.56 6.51
CA GLN A 80 10.41 13.98 7.05
C GLN A 80 10.74 14.52 8.45
N ALA A 81 10.62 15.83 8.67
CA ALA A 81 10.83 16.44 9.97
C ALA A 81 9.83 15.94 11.03
N LEU A 82 8.55 15.78 10.64
CA LEU A 82 7.51 15.18 11.47
C LEU A 82 7.88 13.74 11.85
N LEU A 83 8.24 12.91 10.87
CA LEU A 83 8.61 11.51 11.09
C LEU A 83 9.82 11.37 12.00
N LEU A 84 10.87 12.19 11.78
CA LEU A 84 12.05 12.25 12.65
C LEU A 84 11.69 12.73 14.06
N ALA A 85 10.74 13.66 14.19
CA ALA A 85 10.27 14.14 15.48
C ALA A 85 9.50 13.08 16.25
N VAL A 86 8.66 12.28 15.58
CA VAL A 86 8.00 11.11 16.18
C VAL A 86 9.04 10.11 16.66
N GLY A 87 10.02 9.75 15.82
CA GLY A 87 11.11 8.84 16.21
C GLY A 87 11.90 9.33 17.43
N ARG A 88 12.15 10.64 17.54
CA ARG A 88 12.78 11.24 18.73
C ARG A 88 11.83 11.32 19.93
N GLY A 89 10.54 11.52 19.69
CA GLY A 89 9.50 11.61 20.71
C GLY A 89 9.32 10.31 21.48
N LEU A 90 9.62 9.15 20.88
CA LEU A 90 9.62 7.84 21.53
C LEU A 90 10.56 7.76 22.75
N THR A 91 11.61 8.58 22.78
CA THR A 91 12.55 8.65 23.92
C THR A 91 12.17 9.69 24.98
N ASP A 92 11.19 10.56 24.70
CA ASP A 92 10.78 11.64 25.58
C ASP A 92 9.43 11.32 26.24
N LYS A 93 9.39 11.27 27.57
CA LYS A 93 8.18 11.00 28.37
C LYS A 93 7.08 12.05 28.19
N ARG A 94 7.36 13.15 27.49
CA ARG A 94 6.40 14.23 27.19
C ARG A 94 5.60 14.03 25.91
N CYS A 95 5.96 13.07 25.07
CA CYS A 95 5.20 12.77 23.86
C CYS A 95 3.95 11.95 24.21
N CYS A 96 2.76 12.52 24.00
CA CYS A 96 1.48 11.84 24.23
C CYS A 96 0.94 11.15 22.97
N LEU A 97 1.61 11.28 21.83
CA LEU A 97 1.14 10.77 20.55
C LEU A 97 1.18 9.24 20.52
N GLU A 98 0.03 8.61 20.36
CA GLU A 98 -0.16 7.16 20.22
C GLU A 98 -0.49 6.79 18.77
N VAL A 99 -1.17 7.66 18.02
CA VAL A 99 -1.62 7.38 16.64
C VAL A 99 -1.22 8.52 15.69
N LEU A 100 -0.47 8.19 14.65
CA LEU A 100 -0.15 9.09 13.55
C LEU A 100 -0.82 8.60 12.26
N ASP A 101 -1.73 9.41 11.72
CA ASP A 101 -2.45 9.10 10.48
C ASP A 101 -1.90 9.93 9.30
N LEU A 102 -1.23 9.22 8.38
CA LEU A 102 -0.60 9.73 7.16
C LEU A 102 -1.34 9.28 5.89
N ARG A 103 -2.52 8.67 6.01
CA ARG A 103 -3.27 8.12 4.86
C ARG A 103 -3.67 9.20 3.86
N GLY A 104 -3.66 8.87 2.56
CA GLY A 104 -4.08 9.79 1.50
C GLY A 104 -3.08 10.93 1.22
N LEU A 105 -1.88 10.86 1.79
CA LEU A 105 -0.75 11.75 1.42
C LEU A 105 -0.10 11.31 0.11
N GLN A 106 -0.23 10.03 -0.28
CA GLN A 106 0.26 9.51 -1.54
C GLN A 106 -0.75 9.84 -2.65
N CYS A 107 -0.34 10.64 -3.64
CA CYS A 107 -1.18 10.96 -4.80
C CYS A 107 -0.64 10.25 -6.05
N GLU A 108 -1.50 9.53 -6.77
CA GLU A 108 -1.16 8.99 -8.11
C GLU A 108 -1.42 9.98 -9.24
N ASN A 109 -2.29 10.99 -9.04
CA ASN A 109 -2.87 11.76 -10.15
C ASN A 109 -2.50 13.25 -10.20
N VAL A 110 -1.28 13.63 -9.85
CA VAL A 110 -0.84 15.01 -10.13
C VAL A 110 0.61 15.04 -10.58
N LYS A 111 0.83 15.56 -11.79
CA LYS A 111 2.08 16.20 -12.22
C LYS A 111 2.37 17.41 -11.32
N ALA A 112 2.61 17.19 -10.03
CA ALA A 112 3.03 18.22 -9.09
C ALA A 112 4.46 17.89 -8.69
N GLU A 113 5.40 18.35 -9.51
CA GLU A 113 6.83 18.01 -9.41
C GLU A 113 7.49 18.43 -8.09
N ASP A 114 6.88 19.25 -7.21
CA ASP A 114 7.66 19.85 -6.11
C ASP A 114 7.01 19.92 -4.72
N SER A 115 5.83 19.33 -4.46
CA SER A 115 5.15 19.59 -3.16
C SER A 115 4.54 18.41 -2.41
N ILE A 116 4.53 17.20 -2.96
CA ILE A 116 3.99 16.03 -2.25
C ILE A 116 5.12 15.00 -2.14
N ILE A 117 5.29 14.41 -0.95
CA ILE A 117 6.23 13.30 -0.80
C ILE A 117 5.81 12.17 -1.75
N ASP A 118 6.72 11.74 -2.61
CA ASP A 118 6.53 10.54 -3.41
C ASP A 118 6.27 9.36 -2.47
N GLY A 119 5.30 8.50 -2.83
CA GLY A 119 4.91 7.36 -1.98
C GLY A 119 6.11 6.50 -1.57
N TRP A 120 7.10 6.37 -2.46
CA TRP A 120 8.36 5.70 -2.19
C TRP A 120 9.20 6.38 -1.11
N SER A 121 9.51 7.68 -1.22
CA SER A 121 10.27 8.37 -0.17
C SER A 121 9.56 8.37 1.16
N LEU A 122 8.22 8.35 1.18
CA LEU A 122 7.45 8.21 2.42
C LEU A 122 7.70 6.84 3.05
N THR A 123 7.55 5.76 2.29
CA THR A 123 7.85 4.39 2.75
C THR A 123 9.27 4.28 3.32
N VAL A 124 10.29 4.79 2.61
CA VAL A 124 11.68 4.72 3.09
C VAL A 124 11.89 5.52 4.38
N SER A 125 11.28 6.71 4.48
CA SER A 125 11.37 7.54 5.68
C SER A 125 10.72 6.85 6.88
N LEU A 126 9.60 6.18 6.67
CA LEU A 126 8.90 5.38 7.69
C LEU A 126 9.76 4.21 8.16
N SER A 127 10.36 3.45 7.24
CA SER A 127 11.28 2.36 7.58
C SER A 127 12.42 2.84 8.48
N ASN A 128 13.02 4.00 8.16
CA ASN A 128 14.10 4.57 8.96
C ASN A 128 13.64 4.96 10.38
N VAL A 129 12.41 5.49 10.53
CA VAL A 129 11.85 5.84 11.85
C VAL A 129 11.61 4.60 12.69
N VAL A 130 11.05 3.54 12.11
CA VAL A 130 10.83 2.28 12.82
C VAL A 130 12.17 1.68 13.29
N GLN A 131 13.17 1.64 12.41
CA GLN A 131 14.51 1.16 12.73
C GLN A 131 15.16 2.00 13.84
N ALA A 132 15.07 3.33 13.77
CA ALA A 132 15.58 4.22 14.80
C ALA A 132 14.89 4.02 16.16
N GLY A 133 13.57 3.82 16.15
CA GLY A 133 12.78 3.53 17.35
C GLY A 133 13.20 2.20 18.00
N SER A 134 13.31 1.13 17.23
CA SER A 134 13.76 -0.18 17.72
C SER A 134 15.20 -0.12 18.28
N ALA A 135 16.10 0.61 17.63
CA ALA A 135 17.46 0.81 18.12
C ALA A 135 17.50 1.61 19.44
N ALA A 136 16.63 2.60 19.61
CA ALA A 136 16.52 3.37 20.84
C ALA A 136 15.98 2.54 22.01
N SER A 137 14.94 1.72 21.81
CA SER A 137 14.43 0.79 22.84
C SER A 137 15.52 -0.17 23.33
N ARG A 138 16.30 -0.76 22.42
CA ARG A 138 17.39 -1.69 22.79
C ARG A 138 18.43 -1.04 23.70
N ARG A 139 18.82 0.20 23.40
CA ARG A 139 19.79 0.96 24.22
C ARG A 139 19.23 1.28 25.61
N ASN A 140 17.97 1.71 25.69
CA ASN A 140 17.33 1.99 26.98
C ASN A 140 17.22 0.72 27.83
N GLY A 141 16.81 -0.41 27.25
CA GLY A 141 16.72 -1.68 27.97
C GLY A 141 18.07 -2.21 28.49
N GLU A 142 19.17 -2.00 27.75
CA GLU A 142 20.53 -2.32 28.23
C GLU A 142 20.99 -1.41 29.38
N GLN A 143 20.64 -0.13 29.31
CA GLN A 143 21.01 0.85 30.33
C GLN A 143 20.24 0.64 31.64
N ASP A 144 18.94 0.30 31.55
CA ASP A 144 18.12 -0.06 32.70
C ASP A 144 18.62 -1.35 33.35
N ARG A 145 19.02 -2.37 32.56
CA ARG A 145 19.64 -3.61 33.07
C ARG A 145 20.95 -3.36 33.82
N LYS A 146 21.81 -2.45 33.33
CA LYS A 146 23.05 -2.06 34.03
C LYS A 146 22.74 -1.32 35.34
N SER A 147 21.79 -0.38 35.32
CA SER A 147 21.41 0.36 36.53
C SER A 147 20.72 -0.50 37.60
N GLY A 148 19.98 -1.52 37.18
CA GLY A 148 19.36 -2.52 38.06
C GLY A 148 20.41 -3.42 38.74
N LEU A 149 21.44 -3.85 38.00
CA LEU A 149 22.57 -4.61 38.55
C LEU A 149 23.39 -3.78 39.56
N ASP A 150 23.61 -2.49 39.30
CA ASP A 150 24.30 -1.59 40.23
C ASP A 150 23.49 -1.33 41.52
N SER A 151 22.15 -1.30 41.43
CA SER A 151 21.26 -1.17 42.59
C SER A 151 21.20 -2.43 43.46
N ILE A 152 21.43 -3.61 42.88
CA ILE A 152 21.52 -4.89 43.61
C ILE A 152 22.90 -5.02 44.27
N CYS A 153 23.97 -4.54 43.63
CA CYS A 153 25.32 -4.53 44.19
C CYS A 153 25.47 -3.51 45.35
N GLY A 154 24.67 -2.44 45.37
CA GLY A 154 24.66 -1.41 46.41
C GLY A 154 24.08 -1.80 47.78
N ARG A 155 23.51 -3.01 47.95
CA ARG A 155 22.94 -3.49 49.24
C ARG A 155 23.78 -4.56 49.95
N GLY A 156 25.08 -4.63 49.68
CA GLY A 156 25.98 -5.64 50.24
C GLY A 156 27.32 -5.12 50.74
N ALA A 157 27.40 -3.91 51.31
CA ALA A 157 28.65 -3.42 51.91
C ALA A 157 28.60 -3.54 53.45
N ILE A 158 29.03 -4.70 53.95
CA ILE A 158 29.38 -4.86 55.38
C ILE A 158 30.66 -4.06 55.64
N ILE A 159 30.55 -3.06 56.52
CA ILE A 159 31.65 -2.26 57.03
C ILE A 159 32.68 -3.17 57.71
N ARG A 160 33.95 -3.09 57.31
CA ARG A 160 35.09 -3.52 58.13
C ARG A 160 36.14 -2.40 58.18
N PRO A 161 36.70 -2.07 59.36
CA PRO A 161 37.59 -0.92 59.51
C PRO A 161 39.05 -1.24 59.13
N ARG A 162 39.76 -0.13 58.88
CA ARG A 162 41.16 0.09 58.46
C ARG A 162 42.23 -0.73 59.20
N ASP A 163 43.35 -0.97 58.51
CA ASP A 163 44.75 -0.68 58.92
C ASP A 163 45.66 -0.73 57.65
N ILE A 164 46.27 0.40 57.22
CA ILE A 164 47.67 0.88 57.41
C ILE A 164 48.76 0.18 56.55
N ALA A 165 49.47 1.04 55.79
CA ALA A 165 50.85 0.96 55.27
C ALA A 165 51.17 0.24 53.95
N GLY A 166 51.96 0.92 53.10
CA GLY A 166 52.87 0.28 52.15
C GLY A 166 53.05 0.99 50.81
N CYS A 167 54.08 1.82 50.71
CA CYS A 167 54.60 2.48 49.49
C CYS A 167 54.91 1.52 48.33
N GLY A 168 54.95 2.07 47.10
CA GLY A 168 55.82 1.54 46.04
C GLY A 168 55.38 1.83 44.60
N ASN A 169 55.82 2.95 44.05
CA ASN A 169 55.85 3.21 42.60
C ASN A 169 56.71 2.15 41.86
N ILE A 170 56.42 1.87 40.59
CA ILE A 170 57.38 1.92 39.46
C ILE A 170 56.68 1.56 38.11
N TYR A 171 56.71 2.55 37.22
CA TYR A 171 56.75 2.62 35.76
C TYR A 171 56.31 1.47 34.82
N LYS A 172 55.48 1.90 33.85
CA LYS A 172 55.21 1.33 32.52
C LYS A 172 56.46 1.23 31.62
N VAL A 173 56.26 0.46 30.53
CA VAL A 173 56.78 0.55 29.13
C VAL A 173 57.37 -0.81 28.73
N GLY A 174 57.09 -1.44 27.59
CA GLY A 174 56.31 -1.14 26.39
C GLY A 174 56.48 -2.30 25.38
N LEU A 175 55.81 -2.20 24.22
CA LEU A 175 56.15 -2.72 22.87
C LEU A 175 56.59 -4.21 22.76
N GLY A 176 56.08 -5.08 21.89
CA GLY A 176 55.25 -4.98 20.70
C GLY A 176 55.51 -6.20 19.80
N VAL A 177 54.70 -6.33 18.75
CA VAL A 177 55.05 -6.89 17.42
C VAL A 177 55.07 -8.42 17.21
N GLU A 178 54.21 -8.81 16.28
CA GLU A 178 54.33 -9.82 15.20
C GLU A 178 53.84 -11.27 15.28
N GLU A 179 53.31 -11.61 14.11
CA GLU A 179 52.62 -12.80 13.62
C GLU A 179 53.56 -13.99 13.34
N ALA A 180 52.91 -15.15 13.16
CA ALA A 180 53.02 -16.05 12.01
C ALA A 180 53.34 -17.53 12.34
N GLY A 181 52.63 -18.41 11.62
CA GLY A 181 53.04 -19.80 11.36
C GLY A 181 52.04 -20.84 11.88
N LYS A 182 51.10 -21.33 11.06
CA LYS A 182 51.22 -22.49 10.14
C LYS A 182 51.15 -23.88 10.81
N ARG A 183 50.32 -24.72 10.17
CA ARG A 183 50.33 -26.20 10.04
C ARG A 183 49.41 -27.03 10.94
N GLU A 184 48.28 -27.41 10.32
CA GLU A 184 47.81 -28.78 10.05
C GLU A 184 48.45 -29.96 10.81
N ALA A 185 47.60 -30.82 11.41
CA ALA A 185 47.61 -32.26 11.13
C ALA A 185 46.30 -32.92 11.61
N ARG A 186 45.81 -33.83 10.78
CA ARG A 186 44.65 -34.72 10.92
C ARG A 186 44.89 -35.81 11.97
N THR A 187 43.83 -36.34 12.56
CA THR A 187 43.54 -37.79 12.58
C THR A 187 42.09 -38.08 13.02
N ASN A 188 41.43 -38.94 12.25
CA ASN A 188 40.13 -39.57 12.52
C ASN A 188 40.22 -40.55 13.70
N HIS A 189 39.09 -40.84 14.35
CA HIS A 189 38.55 -42.21 14.46
C HIS A 189 37.09 -42.20 14.97
N GLN A 190 36.34 -43.18 14.48
CA GLN A 190 34.90 -43.41 14.55
C GLN A 190 34.71 -44.88 14.96
N ALA A 191 33.82 -45.19 15.91
CA ALA A 191 33.19 -46.51 16.15
C ALA A 191 32.22 -46.37 17.36
N SER A 192 30.88 -46.42 17.17
CA SER A 192 29.99 -47.60 17.33
C SER A 192 30.14 -48.31 18.69
N ALA A 193 29.22 -48.09 19.64
CA ALA A 193 27.97 -48.84 19.84
C ALA A 193 28.20 -50.20 20.52
N GLU A 194 27.69 -50.36 21.74
CA GLU A 194 27.01 -51.58 22.20
C GLU A 194 26.30 -51.37 23.55
N ASP A 195 25.30 -52.22 23.72
CA ASP A 195 24.14 -52.19 24.59
C ASP A 195 24.42 -52.76 25.99
N GLU A 196 23.48 -52.55 26.93
CA GLU A 196 22.97 -53.55 27.89
C GLU A 196 22.56 -53.00 29.27
N SER A 197 21.23 -53.00 29.42
CA SER A 197 20.49 -53.71 30.47
C SER A 197 20.17 -53.05 31.83
N VAL A 198 18.97 -53.41 32.25
CA VAL A 198 18.07 -52.86 33.26
C VAL A 198 18.15 -53.70 34.54
N ASN A 199 17.99 -53.08 35.71
CA ASN A 199 17.33 -53.58 36.94
C ASN A 199 17.40 -52.42 37.97
N GLY A 200 16.45 -52.08 38.83
CA GLY A 200 15.19 -52.66 39.27
C GLY A 200 14.85 -52.02 40.62
N VAL A 201 13.61 -51.53 40.76
CA VAL A 201 12.80 -51.47 42.00
C VAL A 201 13.29 -50.67 43.23
N ARG A 202 12.66 -49.49 43.39
CA ARG A 202 11.94 -48.94 44.56
C ARG A 202 12.53 -49.14 45.97
N ARG A 203 12.90 -48.03 46.61
CA ARG A 203 12.56 -47.75 48.03
C ARG A 203 12.18 -46.29 48.20
N GLY A 204 10.94 -46.07 48.62
CA GLY A 204 10.36 -44.76 48.85
C GLY A 204 10.89 -44.07 50.10
N ARG A 205 10.79 -42.74 50.11
CA ARG A 205 10.83 -41.93 51.33
C ARG A 205 10.00 -40.66 51.13
N ILE A 206 8.74 -40.80 51.58
CA ILE A 206 7.91 -39.84 52.34
C ILE A 206 8.15 -38.35 52.04
N GLU A 207 7.14 -37.79 51.39
CA GLU A 207 6.87 -36.37 51.19
C GLU A 207 6.72 -35.64 52.53
N ILE A 208 7.49 -34.57 52.73
CA ILE A 208 7.17 -33.53 53.71
C ILE A 208 6.70 -32.32 52.92
N HIS A 209 5.42 -32.00 53.11
CA HIS A 209 4.76 -30.82 52.58
C HIS A 209 5.46 -29.55 53.10
N LYS A 210 6.11 -28.81 52.20
CA LYS A 210 6.31 -27.37 52.36
C LYS A 210 5.42 -26.69 51.34
N SER A 211 4.40 -26.00 51.85
CA SER A 211 3.56 -25.05 51.14
C SER A 211 4.42 -24.04 50.39
N ASN A 212 4.59 -24.22 49.08
CA ASN A 212 5.02 -23.16 48.20
C ASN A 212 3.81 -22.24 47.98
N THR A 213 3.75 -21.16 48.75
CA THR A 213 3.04 -19.96 48.35
C THR A 213 3.68 -19.50 47.05
N THR A 214 3.09 -19.91 45.93
CA THR A 214 3.27 -19.25 44.64
C THR A 214 2.73 -17.84 44.80
N VAL A 215 3.59 -16.91 45.22
CA VAL A 215 3.40 -15.52 44.84
C VAL A 215 3.55 -15.52 43.33
N SER A 216 2.41 -15.47 42.66
CA SER A 216 2.29 -15.06 41.28
C SER A 216 3.08 -13.77 41.12
N ILE A 217 4.29 -13.89 40.57
CA ILE A 217 4.97 -12.77 39.95
C ILE A 217 4.09 -12.46 38.74
N SER A 218 3.14 -11.57 38.98
CA SER A 218 2.47 -10.82 37.94
C SER A 218 3.57 -10.27 37.06
N ASP A 219 3.64 -10.81 35.85
CA ASP A 219 4.39 -10.29 34.73
C ASP A 219 3.82 -8.87 34.47
N GLN A 220 4.34 -7.88 35.20
CA GLN A 220 4.06 -6.48 34.96
C GLN A 220 4.86 -6.11 33.72
N GLY A 221 4.27 -6.48 32.57
CA GLY A 221 4.68 -6.04 31.26
C GLY A 221 4.75 -4.52 31.27
N TRP A 222 5.91 -4.01 30.89
CA TRP A 222 6.09 -2.59 30.62
C TRP A 222 5.06 -2.20 29.56
N ASP A 223 4.15 -1.29 29.89
CA ASP A 223 3.40 -0.50 28.92
C ASP A 223 4.43 0.36 28.15
N GLU A 224 5.16 -0.26 27.21
CA GLU A 224 5.91 0.46 26.19
C GLU A 224 4.87 1.16 25.32
N VAL A 225 4.82 2.49 25.37
CA VAL A 225 3.92 3.30 24.54
C VAL A 225 4.22 3.02 23.07
N VAL A 226 3.38 2.19 22.43
CA VAL A 226 3.50 1.86 21.01
C VAL A 226 2.80 2.93 20.19
N VAL A 227 3.55 3.62 19.34
CA VAL A 227 3.02 4.56 18.36
C VAL A 227 2.57 3.78 17.12
N HIS A 228 1.28 3.82 16.83
CA HIS A 228 0.69 3.28 15.62
C HIS A 228 0.74 4.32 14.49
N ILE A 229 1.45 4.00 13.41
CA ILE A 229 1.50 4.83 12.21
C ILE A 229 0.62 4.21 11.14
N TRP A 230 -0.47 4.90 10.79
CA TRP A 230 -1.40 4.52 9.74
C TRP A 230 -0.98 5.18 8.44
N THR A 231 -0.62 4.39 7.45
CA THR A 231 -0.04 4.88 6.20
C THR A 231 -0.38 3.97 5.04
N ASP A 232 -0.35 4.54 3.85
CA ASP A 232 -0.33 3.78 2.61
C ASP A 232 1.14 3.38 2.35
N LEU A 233 1.40 2.19 1.83
CA LEU A 233 2.75 1.70 1.59
C LEU A 233 2.99 1.51 0.10
N PHE A 234 4.10 2.04 -0.39
CA PHE A 234 4.61 1.78 -1.73
C PHE A 234 5.95 1.07 -1.62
N VAL A 235 6.05 -0.17 -2.12
CA VAL A 235 7.22 -1.02 -2.01
C VAL A 235 7.69 -1.46 -3.39
N ASN A 236 8.94 -1.14 -3.73
CA ASN A 236 9.62 -1.66 -4.91
C ASN A 236 10.88 -2.45 -4.54
N PHE A 237 11.55 -3.04 -5.53
CA PHE A 237 12.77 -3.83 -5.34
C PHE A 237 13.91 -3.09 -4.61
N GLN A 238 13.93 -1.74 -4.61
CA GLN A 238 14.97 -0.97 -3.90
C GLN A 238 14.64 -0.75 -2.43
N SER A 239 13.35 -0.72 -2.10
CA SER A 239 12.85 -0.47 -0.74
C SER A 239 12.52 -1.74 0.05
N TRP A 240 12.38 -2.89 -0.63
CA TRP A 240 11.79 -4.10 -0.05
C TRP A 240 12.49 -4.56 1.24
N GLU A 241 13.82 -4.64 1.27
CA GLU A 241 14.59 -5.09 2.45
C GLU A 241 14.33 -4.16 3.65
N ARG A 242 14.35 -2.84 3.42
CA ARG A 242 14.13 -1.85 4.47
C ARG A 242 12.72 -1.93 5.05
N VAL A 243 11.73 -2.21 4.21
CA VAL A 243 10.33 -2.37 4.62
C VAL A 243 10.14 -3.68 5.36
N LEU A 244 10.74 -4.77 4.86
CA LEU A 244 10.70 -6.07 5.52
C LEU A 244 11.32 -5.99 6.92
N ASP A 245 12.49 -5.38 7.04
CA ASP A 245 13.15 -5.15 8.33
C ASP A 245 12.28 -4.29 9.25
N ALA A 246 11.68 -3.22 8.74
CA ALA A 246 10.80 -2.36 9.54
C ALA A 246 9.56 -3.10 10.05
N LEU A 247 8.96 -3.97 9.24
CA LEU A 247 7.78 -4.74 9.64
C LEU A 247 8.12 -5.93 10.56
N SER A 248 9.31 -6.51 10.42
CA SER A 248 9.72 -7.70 11.17
C SER A 248 10.22 -7.40 12.58
N GLN A 249 10.77 -6.19 12.80
CA GLN A 249 11.37 -5.84 14.09
C GLN A 249 10.29 -5.44 15.10
N PRO A 250 10.22 -6.08 16.29
CA PRO A 250 9.40 -5.56 17.37
C PRO A 250 9.98 -4.21 17.82
N GLY A 251 9.10 -3.26 18.07
CA GLY A 251 9.51 -1.93 18.49
C GLY A 251 8.34 -1.06 18.95
N PRO A 252 8.65 0.12 19.49
CA PRO A 252 7.67 1.07 19.98
C PRO A 252 6.92 1.78 18.83
N VAL A 253 7.16 1.41 17.58
CA VAL A 253 6.44 1.93 16.41
C VAL A 253 5.88 0.75 15.63
N ARG A 254 4.57 0.75 15.41
CA ARG A 254 3.89 -0.24 14.55
C ARG A 254 3.33 0.43 13.31
N LEU A 255 3.57 -0.18 12.16
CA LEU A 255 3.01 0.27 10.88
C LEU A 255 1.70 -0.48 10.62
N ASN A 256 0.64 0.26 10.33
CA ASN A 256 -0.64 -0.28 9.89
C ASN A 256 -0.90 0.22 8.47
N CYS A 257 -1.13 -0.71 7.54
CA CYS A 257 -1.29 -0.44 6.12
C CYS A 257 -2.71 -0.78 5.66
N ARG A 258 -3.38 0.18 5.01
CA ARG A 258 -4.69 -0.04 4.37
C ARG A 258 -4.60 -0.20 2.86
N TYR A 259 -3.64 0.47 2.24
CA TYR A 259 -3.40 0.46 0.81
C TYR A 259 -1.94 0.11 0.56
N LEU A 260 -1.72 -1.04 -0.06
CA LEU A 260 -0.38 -1.52 -0.39
C LEU A 260 -0.20 -1.52 -1.90
N ARG A 261 0.75 -0.72 -2.40
CA ARG A 261 1.24 -0.79 -3.77
C ARG A 261 2.61 -1.45 -3.80
N VAL A 262 2.76 -2.41 -4.70
CA VAL A 262 3.98 -3.16 -4.92
C VAL A 262 4.38 -3.09 -6.38
N GLU A 263 5.66 -2.83 -6.64
CA GLU A 263 6.22 -2.80 -7.99
C GLU A 263 7.49 -3.63 -8.11
N GLU A 264 7.62 -4.36 -9.22
CA GLU A 264 8.85 -5.08 -9.59
C GLU A 264 9.33 -6.07 -8.50
N LEU A 265 8.41 -6.67 -7.74
CA LEU A 265 8.72 -7.70 -6.74
C LEU A 265 8.34 -9.11 -7.23
N SER A 266 9.06 -10.10 -6.71
CA SER A 266 8.73 -11.51 -6.91
C SER A 266 7.51 -11.92 -6.06
N ALA A 267 6.82 -12.99 -6.46
CA ALA A 267 5.68 -13.53 -5.71
C ALA A 267 6.06 -13.93 -4.27
N SER A 268 7.25 -14.47 -4.04
CA SER A 268 7.72 -14.86 -2.70
C SER A 268 8.01 -13.66 -1.80
N SER A 269 8.55 -12.58 -2.36
CA SER A 269 8.73 -11.31 -1.64
C SER A 269 7.39 -10.70 -1.25
N ILE A 270 6.40 -10.72 -2.16
CA ILE A 270 5.04 -10.26 -1.86
C ILE A 270 4.39 -11.12 -0.78
N ALA A 271 4.53 -12.45 -0.87
CA ALA A 271 4.01 -13.38 0.13
C ALA A 271 4.61 -13.11 1.53
N SER A 272 5.92 -12.86 1.59
CA SER A 272 6.62 -12.52 2.83
C SER A 272 6.10 -11.21 3.43
N LEU A 273 5.87 -10.20 2.58
CA LEU A 273 5.31 -8.91 3.00
C LEU A 273 3.89 -9.07 3.56
N LEU A 274 3.02 -9.80 2.84
CA LEU A 274 1.64 -10.07 3.28
C LEU A 274 1.61 -10.84 4.61
N GLY A 275 2.54 -11.76 4.83
CA GLY A 275 2.65 -12.51 6.07
C GLY A 275 3.00 -11.66 7.31
N LEU A 276 3.58 -10.47 7.12
CA LEU A 276 3.95 -9.55 8.21
C LEU A 276 2.89 -8.48 8.49
N LEU A 277 1.93 -8.27 7.58
CA LEU A 277 0.92 -7.24 7.73
C LEU A 277 -0.24 -7.69 8.64
N PRO A 278 -0.81 -6.77 9.45
CA PRO A 278 -2.02 -7.07 10.22
C PRO A 278 -3.20 -7.44 9.30
N GLN A 279 -3.91 -8.51 9.63
CA GLN A 279 -4.99 -9.05 8.78
C GLN A 279 -6.23 -8.14 8.69
N GLU A 280 -6.48 -7.29 9.69
CA GLU A 280 -7.74 -6.54 9.78
C GLU A 280 -7.76 -5.21 9.03
N ASP A 281 -6.59 -4.69 8.65
CA ASP A 281 -6.47 -3.30 8.17
C ASP A 281 -6.44 -3.15 6.64
N LEU A 282 -6.03 -4.19 5.92
CA LEU A 282 -5.74 -4.09 4.48
C LEU A 282 -7.02 -4.07 3.65
N LEU A 283 -7.24 -2.97 2.92
CA LEU A 283 -8.43 -2.72 2.10
C LEU A 283 -8.16 -2.87 0.60
N GLU A 284 -6.94 -2.53 0.18
CA GLU A 284 -6.54 -2.55 -1.23
C GLU A 284 -5.10 -3.02 -1.40
N ILE A 285 -4.90 -3.85 -2.43
CA ILE A 285 -3.59 -4.30 -2.87
C ILE A 285 -3.46 -4.00 -4.36
N ASP A 286 -2.35 -3.37 -4.72
CA ASP A 286 -1.99 -2.97 -6.06
C ASP A 286 -0.62 -3.52 -6.44
N ILE A 287 -0.60 -4.52 -7.31
CA ILE A 287 0.62 -5.18 -7.78
C ILE A 287 0.83 -4.77 -9.23
N ARG A 288 1.98 -4.15 -9.52
CA ARG A 288 2.33 -3.64 -10.85
C ARG A 288 3.67 -4.17 -11.31
N TYR A 289 3.78 -4.50 -12.61
CA TYR A 289 5.05 -4.87 -13.24
C TYR A 289 5.77 -6.05 -12.55
N CYS A 290 5.03 -6.91 -11.85
CA CYS A 290 5.57 -8.08 -11.16
C CYS A 290 5.35 -9.32 -12.03
N SER A 291 6.41 -9.99 -12.46
CA SER A 291 6.31 -11.26 -13.20
C SER A 291 5.89 -12.41 -12.27
N LEU A 292 4.61 -12.43 -11.87
CA LEU A 292 4.08 -13.42 -10.93
C LEU A 292 3.99 -14.81 -11.57
N GLY A 293 3.63 -14.86 -12.86
CA GLY A 293 3.17 -16.09 -13.50
C GLY A 293 1.95 -16.68 -12.79
N VAL A 294 1.49 -17.84 -13.29
CA VAL A 294 0.31 -18.52 -12.74
C VAL A 294 0.58 -19.07 -11.34
N SER A 295 1.73 -19.71 -11.14
CA SER A 295 2.13 -20.30 -9.86
C SER A 295 2.28 -19.25 -8.75
N GLY A 296 2.87 -18.09 -9.06
CA GLY A 296 3.00 -16.99 -8.10
C GLY A 296 1.64 -16.42 -7.70
N LEU A 297 0.71 -16.27 -8.64
CA LEU A 297 -0.64 -15.83 -8.30
C LEU A 297 -1.37 -16.86 -7.43
N ILE A 298 -1.32 -18.15 -7.77
CA ILE A 298 -1.91 -19.24 -6.96
C ILE A 298 -1.35 -19.23 -5.53
N MET A 299 -0.04 -18.99 -5.37
CA MET A 299 0.59 -18.87 -4.06
C MET A 299 0.07 -17.67 -3.25
N LEU A 300 -0.20 -16.54 -3.91
CA LEU A 300 -0.64 -15.31 -3.27
C LEU A 300 -2.12 -15.33 -2.87
N LEU A 301 -2.99 -15.97 -3.66
CA LEU A 301 -4.45 -15.94 -3.43
C LEU A 301 -4.88 -16.40 -2.02
N PRO A 302 -4.35 -17.49 -1.43
CA PRO A 302 -4.66 -17.87 -0.05
C PRO A 302 -4.21 -16.83 0.99
N LEU A 303 -3.10 -16.15 0.75
CA LEU A 303 -2.61 -15.08 1.64
C LEU A 303 -3.52 -13.85 1.55
N LEU A 304 -3.98 -13.51 0.35
CA LEU A 304 -4.97 -12.45 0.13
C LEU A 304 -6.31 -12.78 0.81
N ALA A 305 -6.72 -14.05 0.83
CA ALA A 305 -7.93 -14.49 1.49
C ALA A 305 -7.88 -14.35 3.03
N ALA A 306 -6.69 -14.21 3.63
CA ALA A 306 -6.52 -13.96 5.05
C ALA A 306 -6.93 -12.52 5.46
N PHE A 307 -7.18 -11.61 4.51
CA PHE A 307 -7.59 -10.23 4.76
C PHE A 307 -9.10 -10.06 4.55
N PRO A 308 -9.94 -10.13 5.61
CA PRO A 308 -11.40 -10.10 5.48
C PRO A 308 -11.96 -8.74 5.00
N GLN A 309 -11.18 -7.67 5.11
CA GLN A 309 -11.59 -6.33 4.69
C GLN A 309 -11.08 -5.96 3.29
N LEU A 310 -10.43 -6.88 2.56
CA LEU A 310 -9.90 -6.64 1.23
C LEU A 310 -11.05 -6.41 0.23
N ARG A 311 -11.18 -5.16 -0.25
CA ARG A 311 -12.24 -4.72 -1.16
C ARG A 311 -11.74 -4.49 -2.59
N SER A 312 -10.44 -4.30 -2.77
CA SER A 312 -9.85 -3.88 -4.04
C SER A 312 -8.58 -4.66 -4.33
N LEU A 313 -8.52 -5.28 -5.51
CA LEU A 313 -7.34 -5.99 -5.99
C LEU A 313 -7.00 -5.46 -7.38
N LYS A 314 -5.79 -4.95 -7.52
CA LYS A 314 -5.23 -4.41 -8.76
C LYS A 314 -4.02 -5.25 -9.16
N LEU A 315 -4.10 -5.86 -10.33
CA LEU A 315 -3.03 -6.62 -10.98
C LEU A 315 -2.77 -5.96 -12.35
N LEU A 316 -1.70 -5.19 -12.44
CA LEU A 316 -1.35 -4.44 -13.66
C LEU A 316 -0.03 -4.97 -14.23
N TYR A 317 -0.02 -5.36 -15.50
CA TYR A 317 1.20 -5.81 -16.19
C TYR A 317 1.95 -6.93 -15.44
N CYS A 318 1.23 -7.82 -14.76
CA CYS A 318 1.84 -8.87 -13.92
C CYS A 318 2.21 -10.16 -14.68
N HIS A 319 2.24 -10.10 -16.03
CA HIS A 319 2.57 -11.18 -16.95
C HIS A 319 2.17 -12.58 -16.43
N LEU A 320 0.87 -12.87 -16.45
CA LEU A 320 0.40 -14.23 -16.21
C LEU A 320 0.61 -15.01 -17.50
N ASP A 321 1.75 -15.71 -17.63
CA ASP A 321 2.05 -16.49 -18.84
C ASP A 321 1.21 -17.77 -18.85
N LEU A 322 -0.08 -17.62 -19.18
CA LEU A 322 -1.06 -18.69 -19.38
C LEU A 322 -0.93 -19.27 -20.79
N GLN A 323 0.29 -19.41 -21.32
CA GLN A 323 0.48 -20.05 -22.61
C GLN A 323 0.00 -21.51 -22.51
N TYR A 324 -1.04 -21.80 -23.29
CA TYR A 324 -1.89 -23.00 -23.32
C TYR A 324 -1.18 -24.35 -23.58
N ASN A 325 0.14 -24.44 -23.39
CA ASN A 325 0.97 -25.56 -23.86
C ASN A 325 1.67 -26.38 -22.76
N LEU A 326 1.44 -26.13 -21.46
CA LEU A 326 2.07 -26.93 -20.38
C LEU A 326 1.14 -28.01 -19.79
N PRO A 327 1.63 -29.20 -19.42
CA PRO A 327 0.87 -30.17 -18.62
C PRO A 327 0.50 -29.57 -17.24
N ASN A 328 -0.68 -29.92 -16.71
CA ASN A 328 -1.28 -29.46 -15.43
C ASN A 328 -2.10 -28.13 -15.46
N GLN A 329 -2.54 -27.66 -16.64
CA GLN A 329 -3.37 -26.43 -16.76
C GLN A 329 -4.67 -26.45 -15.97
N GLN A 330 -5.39 -27.58 -16.01
CA GLN A 330 -6.71 -27.66 -15.41
C GLN A 330 -6.64 -27.62 -13.88
N GLU A 331 -5.57 -28.18 -13.31
CA GLU A 331 -5.28 -28.07 -11.88
C GLU A 331 -4.93 -26.62 -11.51
N ALA A 332 -4.04 -25.97 -12.27
CA ALA A 332 -3.66 -24.58 -12.01
C ALA A 332 -4.86 -23.61 -12.12
N LEU A 333 -5.72 -23.77 -13.14
CA LEU A 333 -6.95 -22.99 -13.27
C LEU A 333 -7.93 -23.28 -12.13
N GLN A 334 -8.06 -24.54 -11.71
CA GLN A 334 -8.91 -24.91 -10.58
C GLN A 334 -8.39 -24.30 -9.27
N ASP A 335 -7.07 -24.32 -9.05
CA ASP A 335 -6.42 -23.72 -7.89
C ASP A 335 -6.57 -22.20 -7.88
N MET A 336 -6.43 -21.54 -9.04
CA MET A 336 -6.74 -20.13 -9.19
C MET A 336 -8.21 -19.84 -8.85
N CYS A 337 -9.15 -20.64 -9.39
CA CYS A 337 -10.57 -20.49 -9.08
C CYS A 337 -10.84 -20.66 -7.58
N ASN A 338 -10.23 -21.66 -6.94
CA ASN A 338 -10.36 -21.92 -5.51
C ASN A 338 -9.77 -20.78 -4.67
N GLY A 339 -8.62 -20.25 -5.06
CA GLY A 339 -7.98 -19.10 -4.44
C GLY A 339 -8.85 -17.84 -4.55
N MET A 340 -9.34 -17.53 -5.75
CA MET A 340 -10.26 -16.41 -5.96
C MET A 340 -11.52 -16.56 -5.11
N ARG A 341 -12.16 -17.73 -5.12
CA ARG A 341 -13.36 -18.02 -4.30
C ARG A 341 -13.13 -17.81 -2.80
N SER A 342 -11.90 -17.98 -2.33
CA SER A 342 -11.54 -17.80 -0.92
C SER A 342 -11.52 -16.34 -0.50
N ILE A 343 -11.27 -15.41 -1.43
CA ILE A 343 -11.29 -13.96 -1.16
C ILE A 343 -12.74 -13.48 -1.08
N LYS A 344 -13.16 -13.08 0.11
CA LYS A 344 -14.52 -12.60 0.39
C LYS A 344 -14.56 -11.07 0.34
N GLY A 345 -15.63 -10.50 -0.22
CA GLY A 345 -15.90 -9.07 -0.12
C GLY A 345 -15.21 -8.17 -1.16
N LEU A 346 -14.60 -8.75 -2.20
CA LEU A 346 -13.95 -7.99 -3.27
C LEU A 346 -14.98 -7.18 -4.09
N LYS A 347 -14.89 -5.85 -4.05
CA LYS A 347 -15.80 -4.94 -4.78
C LYS A 347 -15.16 -4.36 -6.04
N LYS A 348 -13.84 -4.22 -6.07
CA LYS A 348 -13.10 -3.63 -7.18
C LYS A 348 -12.02 -4.61 -7.64
N LEU A 349 -11.98 -4.87 -8.94
CA LEU A 349 -11.01 -5.77 -9.54
C LEU A 349 -10.46 -5.16 -10.83
N PHE A 350 -9.15 -5.03 -10.88
CA PHE A 350 -8.42 -4.52 -12.03
C PHE A 350 -7.45 -5.59 -12.48
N LEU A 351 -7.67 -6.12 -13.68
CA LEU A 351 -6.89 -7.17 -14.32
C LEU A 351 -6.34 -6.63 -15.63
N THR A 352 -5.39 -5.69 -15.56
CA THR A 352 -4.92 -4.96 -16.74
C THR A 352 -3.68 -5.61 -17.34
N ALA A 353 -3.69 -5.83 -18.66
CA ALA A 353 -2.56 -6.40 -19.42
C ALA A 353 -2.05 -7.75 -18.87
N LEU A 354 -2.98 -8.66 -18.53
CA LEU A 354 -2.63 -9.95 -17.93
C LEU A 354 -2.61 -11.12 -18.91
N ARG A 355 -3.04 -10.94 -20.18
CA ARG A 355 -3.24 -12.03 -21.15
C ARG A 355 -4.15 -13.12 -20.55
N LEU A 356 -5.33 -12.68 -20.10
CA LEU A 356 -6.29 -13.51 -19.39
C LEU A 356 -6.71 -14.75 -20.21
N PRO A 357 -7.05 -15.87 -19.54
CA PRO A 357 -7.51 -17.07 -20.21
C PRO A 357 -8.96 -16.90 -20.69
N ASP A 358 -9.38 -17.71 -21.67
CA ASP A 358 -10.75 -17.72 -22.22
C ASP A 358 -11.82 -18.10 -21.19
N HIS A 359 -11.40 -18.48 -19.98
CA HIS A 359 -12.23 -18.93 -18.87
C HIS A 359 -12.40 -17.88 -17.76
N LEU A 360 -12.31 -16.58 -18.10
CA LEU A 360 -12.50 -15.47 -17.14
C LEU A 360 -13.77 -15.62 -16.30
N HIS A 361 -14.89 -16.04 -16.92
CA HIS A 361 -16.14 -16.30 -16.21
C HIS A 361 -15.95 -17.28 -15.05
N MET A 362 -15.24 -18.38 -15.25
CA MET A 362 -15.03 -19.38 -14.20
C MET A 362 -14.25 -18.79 -13.01
N LEU A 363 -13.23 -17.98 -13.30
CA LEU A 363 -12.41 -17.30 -12.29
C LEU A 363 -13.21 -16.29 -11.45
N LEU A 364 -14.11 -15.54 -12.10
CA LEU A 364 -14.81 -14.40 -11.48
C LEU A 364 -16.27 -14.66 -11.13
N SER A 365 -16.82 -15.82 -11.47
CA SER A 365 -18.24 -16.16 -11.28
C SER A 365 -18.74 -15.94 -9.84
N GLN A 366 -17.91 -16.25 -8.84
CA GLN A 366 -18.24 -16.06 -7.43
C GLN A 366 -18.37 -14.58 -7.06
N HIS A 367 -17.57 -13.70 -7.68
CA HIS A 367 -17.54 -12.27 -7.39
C HIS A 367 -18.43 -11.43 -8.29
N ALA A 368 -18.85 -12.00 -9.42
CA ALA A 368 -19.60 -11.31 -10.47
C ALA A 368 -20.82 -10.55 -9.94
N SER A 369 -21.58 -11.16 -9.02
CA SER A 369 -22.84 -10.61 -8.50
C SER A 369 -22.70 -9.48 -7.49
N PHE A 370 -21.50 -9.21 -6.98
CA PHE A 370 -21.25 -8.15 -6.00
C PHE A 370 -20.13 -7.18 -6.42
N LEU A 371 -19.45 -7.47 -7.52
CA LEU A 371 -18.43 -6.60 -8.08
C LEU A 371 -19.06 -5.26 -8.50
N ARG A 372 -18.42 -4.15 -8.11
CA ARG A 372 -18.81 -2.78 -8.45
C ARG A 372 -17.94 -2.21 -9.57
N VAL A 373 -16.64 -2.53 -9.59
CA VAL A 373 -15.69 -2.01 -10.58
C VAL A 373 -14.92 -3.17 -11.19
N LEU A 374 -14.98 -3.29 -12.52
CA LEU A 374 -14.21 -4.25 -13.31
C LEU A 374 -13.38 -3.51 -14.36
N ASP A 375 -12.07 -3.71 -14.31
CA ASP A 375 -11.15 -3.20 -15.33
C ASP A 375 -10.42 -4.39 -15.99
N LEU A 376 -10.67 -4.60 -17.29
CA LEU A 376 -10.02 -5.61 -18.11
C LEU A 376 -9.17 -4.96 -19.21
N SER A 377 -8.78 -3.70 -19.04
CA SER A 377 -8.05 -2.94 -20.07
C SER A 377 -6.76 -3.67 -20.50
N GLU A 378 -6.35 -3.46 -21.75
CA GLU A 378 -5.12 -4.03 -22.33
C GLU A 378 -5.10 -5.58 -22.39
N ASN A 379 -6.25 -6.25 -22.23
CA ASN A 379 -6.38 -7.67 -22.57
C ASN A 379 -6.96 -7.84 -23.97
N TRP A 380 -6.40 -8.75 -24.75
CA TRP A 380 -6.86 -9.02 -26.11
C TRP A 380 -8.18 -9.77 -26.09
N LEU A 381 -9.27 -9.10 -26.46
CA LEU A 381 -10.58 -9.72 -26.61
C LEU A 381 -10.65 -10.36 -28.01
N ASN A 382 -10.82 -11.67 -28.05
CA ASN A 382 -11.04 -12.45 -29.27
C ASN A 382 -12.41 -13.14 -29.21
N GLU A 383 -12.82 -13.79 -30.31
CA GLU A 383 -14.12 -14.48 -30.38
C GLU A 383 -14.29 -15.59 -29.34
N TRP A 384 -13.21 -16.26 -28.91
CA TRP A 384 -13.26 -17.32 -27.90
C TRP A 384 -13.46 -16.78 -26.48
N PHE A 385 -13.02 -15.55 -26.22
CA PHE A 385 -13.18 -14.89 -24.94
C PHE A 385 -14.59 -14.32 -24.74
N LEU A 386 -15.30 -14.00 -25.84
CA LEU A 386 -16.61 -13.34 -25.81
C LEU A 386 -17.70 -14.10 -25.05
N PRO A 387 -17.90 -15.43 -25.23
CA PRO A 387 -18.95 -16.15 -24.51
C PRO A 387 -18.78 -16.07 -22.98
N SER A 388 -17.54 -16.24 -22.52
CA SER A 388 -17.15 -16.14 -21.12
C SER A 388 -17.43 -14.73 -20.58
N LEU A 389 -17.02 -13.70 -21.33
CA LEU A 389 -17.26 -12.31 -20.95
C LEU A 389 -18.75 -11.96 -20.90
N CYS A 390 -19.54 -12.39 -21.89
CA CYS A 390 -21.00 -12.18 -21.92
C CYS A 390 -21.70 -12.87 -20.74
N GLN A 391 -21.28 -14.08 -20.38
CA GLN A 391 -21.80 -14.79 -19.21
C GLN A 391 -21.48 -14.04 -17.91
N LEU A 392 -20.28 -13.49 -17.80
CA LEU A 392 -19.87 -12.65 -16.67
C LEU A 392 -20.74 -11.39 -16.58
N PHE A 393 -20.96 -10.69 -17.70
CA PHE A 393 -21.81 -9.50 -17.75
C PHE A 393 -23.25 -9.81 -17.35
N SER A 394 -23.81 -10.93 -17.80
CA SER A 394 -25.16 -11.37 -17.42
C SER A 394 -25.30 -11.58 -15.91
N GLN A 395 -24.24 -12.04 -15.23
CA GLN A 395 -24.25 -12.23 -13.77
C GLN A 395 -24.01 -10.93 -13.00
N ALA A 396 -23.16 -10.05 -13.54
CA ALA A 396 -22.79 -8.77 -12.94
C ALA A 396 -23.76 -7.62 -13.24
N LYS A 397 -24.81 -7.87 -14.04
CA LYS A 397 -25.72 -6.83 -14.57
C LYS A 397 -26.32 -5.89 -13.53
N GLN A 398 -26.54 -6.37 -12.30
CA GLN A 398 -27.20 -5.62 -11.21
C GLN A 398 -26.22 -4.93 -10.25
N SER A 399 -24.96 -5.36 -10.21
CA SER A 399 -23.98 -4.88 -9.24
C SER A 399 -22.94 -3.96 -9.85
N LEU A 400 -22.55 -4.22 -11.10
CA LEU A 400 -21.43 -3.55 -11.76
C LEU A 400 -21.78 -2.09 -12.08
N CYS A 401 -21.01 -1.18 -11.49
CA CYS A 401 -21.16 0.26 -11.65
C CYS A 401 -20.13 0.84 -12.61
N GLN A 402 -18.95 0.24 -12.74
CA GLN A 402 -17.93 0.68 -13.68
C GLN A 402 -17.31 -0.50 -14.43
N LEU A 403 -17.22 -0.36 -15.75
CA LEU A 403 -16.58 -1.30 -16.65
C LEU A 403 -15.54 -0.57 -17.52
N SER A 404 -14.33 -1.12 -17.59
CA SER A 404 -13.29 -0.67 -18.52
C SER A 404 -12.78 -1.81 -19.37
N LEU A 405 -12.83 -1.59 -20.68
CA LEU A 405 -12.30 -2.44 -21.74
C LEU A 405 -11.38 -1.59 -22.64
N CYS A 406 -10.58 -0.70 -22.05
CA CYS A 406 -9.71 0.18 -22.84
C CYS A 406 -8.56 -0.62 -23.45
N GLY A 407 -8.18 -0.36 -24.70
CA GLY A 407 -7.04 -1.06 -25.31
C GLY A 407 -7.25 -2.56 -25.49
N CYS A 408 -8.49 -3.02 -25.56
CA CYS A 408 -8.84 -4.43 -25.65
C CYS A 408 -8.84 -5.00 -27.08
N ASN A 409 -8.49 -4.17 -28.06
CA ASN A 409 -8.55 -4.48 -29.49
C ASN A 409 -9.97 -4.86 -29.97
N VAL A 410 -10.99 -4.21 -29.43
CA VAL A 410 -12.39 -4.40 -29.85
C VAL A 410 -12.59 -3.77 -31.23
N SER A 411 -12.90 -4.59 -32.24
CA SER A 411 -13.34 -4.16 -33.56
C SER A 411 -14.87 -3.94 -33.59
N ASP A 412 -15.37 -3.33 -34.67
CA ASP A 412 -16.81 -3.13 -34.88
C ASP A 412 -17.60 -4.45 -34.81
N ASP A 413 -17.10 -5.53 -35.42
CA ASP A 413 -17.76 -6.85 -35.40
C ASP A 413 -17.86 -7.43 -33.98
N LEU A 414 -16.76 -7.35 -33.22
CA LEU A 414 -16.74 -7.83 -31.82
C LEU A 414 -17.64 -6.96 -30.94
N LEU A 415 -17.67 -5.65 -31.21
CA LEU A 415 -18.55 -4.72 -30.51
C LEU A 415 -20.02 -5.10 -30.72
N GLU A 416 -20.45 -5.39 -31.95
CA GLU A 416 -21.85 -5.77 -32.23
C GLU A 416 -22.30 -6.98 -31.41
N VAL A 417 -21.42 -7.96 -31.19
CA VAL A 417 -21.70 -9.12 -30.33
C VAL A 417 -21.79 -8.74 -28.85
N LEU A 418 -21.03 -7.74 -28.40
CA LEU A 418 -21.02 -7.24 -27.02
C LEU A 418 -22.21 -6.33 -26.68
N LEU A 419 -22.71 -5.55 -27.64
CA LEU A 419 -23.76 -4.54 -27.42
C LEU A 419 -25.01 -5.06 -26.68
N PRO A 420 -25.57 -6.25 -26.98
CA PRO A 420 -26.72 -6.78 -26.23
C PRO A 420 -26.42 -6.99 -24.76
N SER A 421 -25.24 -7.53 -24.44
CA SER A 421 -24.79 -7.76 -23.06
C SER A 421 -24.53 -6.43 -22.34
N LEU A 422 -23.89 -5.46 -23.00
CA LEU A 422 -23.66 -4.12 -22.44
C LEU A 422 -24.98 -3.38 -22.17
N SER A 423 -25.96 -3.49 -23.07
CA SER A 423 -27.26 -2.84 -22.92
C SER A 423 -28.10 -3.44 -21.78
N SER A 424 -27.73 -4.61 -21.26
CA SER A 424 -28.44 -5.31 -20.19
C SER A 424 -28.09 -4.84 -18.78
N PHE A 425 -27.03 -4.02 -18.62
CA PHE A 425 -26.60 -3.52 -17.32
C PHE A 425 -27.66 -2.59 -16.71
N GLN A 426 -27.92 -2.78 -15.42
CA GLN A 426 -28.92 -2.02 -14.65
C GLN A 426 -28.27 -0.99 -13.70
N ALA A 427 -27.03 -1.24 -13.25
CA ALA A 427 -26.33 -0.39 -12.30
C ALA A 427 -25.10 0.34 -12.87
N LEU A 428 -24.80 0.15 -14.16
CA LEU A 428 -23.58 0.66 -14.79
C LEU A 428 -23.63 2.17 -14.94
N ARG A 429 -22.76 2.88 -14.22
CA ARG A 429 -22.60 4.35 -14.23
C ARG A 429 -21.47 4.81 -15.15
N GLY A 430 -20.42 4.01 -15.33
CA GLY A 430 -19.27 4.35 -16.18
C GLY A 430 -18.87 3.21 -17.11
N LEU A 431 -18.77 3.50 -18.40
CA LEU A 431 -18.32 2.57 -19.43
C LEU A 431 -17.13 3.17 -20.19
N ARG A 432 -16.01 2.44 -20.23
CA ARG A 432 -14.77 2.92 -20.85
C ARG A 432 -14.28 1.95 -21.93
N LEU A 433 -14.18 2.44 -23.16
CA LEU A 433 -13.69 1.71 -24.33
C LEU A 433 -12.62 2.51 -25.11
N ALA A 434 -11.91 3.44 -24.46
CA ALA A 434 -10.83 4.17 -25.12
C ALA A 434 -9.76 3.24 -25.71
N LEU A 435 -9.01 3.72 -26.70
CA LEU A 435 -7.91 2.98 -27.33
C LEU A 435 -8.34 1.65 -27.98
N ASN A 436 -9.59 1.54 -28.46
CA ASN A 436 -10.03 0.42 -29.30
C ASN A 436 -10.17 0.88 -30.76
N PRO A 437 -9.85 0.02 -31.74
CA PRO A 437 -9.92 0.34 -33.17
C PRO A 437 -11.37 0.29 -33.68
N LEU A 438 -12.18 1.25 -33.27
CA LEU A 438 -13.57 1.39 -33.73
C LEU A 438 -13.68 2.38 -34.88
N SER A 439 -14.51 2.08 -35.87
CA SER A 439 -14.91 3.09 -36.86
C SER A 439 -15.84 4.12 -36.23
N ARG A 440 -16.09 5.22 -36.95
CA ARG A 440 -17.09 6.22 -36.55
C ARG A 440 -18.47 5.56 -36.39
N MET A 441 -18.81 4.60 -37.25
CA MET A 441 -20.06 3.85 -37.15
C MET A 441 -20.10 2.98 -35.90
N GLY A 442 -18.99 2.31 -35.56
CA GLY A 442 -18.84 1.55 -34.32
C GLY A 442 -19.04 2.44 -33.08
N VAL A 443 -18.42 3.62 -33.06
CA VAL A 443 -18.59 4.61 -31.97
C VAL A 443 -20.05 5.08 -31.84
N LEU A 444 -20.73 5.35 -32.94
CA LEU A 444 -22.15 5.73 -32.92
C LEU A 444 -23.06 4.59 -32.44
N SER A 445 -22.76 3.34 -32.84
CA SER A 445 -23.47 2.15 -32.36
C SER A 445 -23.26 1.94 -30.86
N LEU A 446 -22.03 2.11 -30.36
CA LEU A 446 -21.71 2.10 -28.94
C LEU A 446 -22.48 3.19 -28.18
N ALA A 447 -22.48 4.42 -28.68
CA ALA A 447 -23.22 5.53 -28.07
C ALA A 447 -24.74 5.27 -28.06
N ARG A 448 -25.29 4.68 -29.12
CA ARG A 448 -26.71 4.29 -29.19
C ARG A 448 -27.09 3.26 -28.13
N ALA A 449 -26.23 2.28 -27.89
CA ALA A 449 -26.42 1.27 -26.85
C ALA A 449 -26.25 1.88 -25.45
N ALA A 450 -25.21 2.67 -25.24
CA ALA A 450 -24.92 3.40 -24.01
C ALA A 450 -26.08 4.33 -23.59
N ALA A 451 -26.67 5.07 -24.54
CA ALA A 451 -27.85 5.89 -24.31
C ALA A 451 -29.08 5.07 -23.88
N GLY A 452 -29.13 3.79 -24.24
CA GLY A 452 -30.16 2.84 -23.80
C GLY A 452 -29.97 2.31 -22.37
N ILE A 453 -28.80 2.51 -21.76
CA ILE A 453 -28.51 2.09 -20.38
C ILE A 453 -28.94 3.23 -19.44
N PRO A 454 -30.04 3.08 -18.67
CA PRO A 454 -30.64 4.19 -17.93
C PRO A 454 -29.76 4.71 -16.79
N SER A 455 -28.89 3.88 -16.23
CA SER A 455 -28.01 4.25 -15.11
C SER A 455 -26.65 4.80 -15.53
N LEU A 456 -26.36 4.85 -16.84
CA LEU A 456 -25.06 5.27 -17.34
C LEU A 456 -24.90 6.79 -17.32
N HIS A 457 -23.84 7.28 -16.70
CA HIS A 457 -23.53 8.70 -16.58
C HIS A 457 -22.29 9.10 -17.39
N LEU A 458 -21.38 8.15 -17.66
CA LEU A 458 -20.16 8.40 -18.41
C LEU A 458 -19.90 7.30 -19.44
N LEU A 459 -19.72 7.71 -20.68
CA LEU A 459 -19.14 6.91 -21.75
C LEU A 459 -17.81 7.54 -22.18
N LEU A 460 -16.71 6.84 -21.92
CA LEU A 460 -15.42 7.14 -22.52
C LEU A 460 -15.28 6.32 -23.81
N TYR A 461 -15.48 6.96 -24.95
CA TYR A 461 -15.41 6.33 -26.27
C TYR A 461 -13.99 6.48 -26.87
N PRO A 462 -13.54 5.56 -27.74
CA PRO A 462 -12.26 5.72 -28.45
C PRO A 462 -12.38 6.77 -29.55
N ASN A 463 -11.27 7.43 -29.88
CA ASN A 463 -11.25 8.23 -31.10
C ASN A 463 -11.50 7.28 -32.30
N PRO A 464 -12.45 7.59 -33.20
CA PRO A 464 -12.69 6.79 -34.39
C PRO A 464 -11.44 6.64 -35.25
N MET A 465 -11.32 5.50 -35.93
CA MET A 465 -10.21 5.21 -36.85
C MET A 465 -10.03 6.29 -37.93
N GLU A 466 -11.12 6.93 -38.36
CA GLU A 466 -11.13 8.00 -39.36
C GLU A 466 -10.56 9.33 -38.84
N GLU A 467 -10.37 9.49 -37.53
CA GLU A 467 -9.80 10.71 -36.94
C GLU A 467 -8.27 10.65 -36.79
N TYR A 468 -7.64 9.54 -37.17
CA TYR A 468 -6.19 9.37 -37.14
C TYR A 468 -5.53 9.77 -38.47
N GLU A 469 -4.32 10.30 -38.42
CA GLU A 469 -3.57 10.63 -39.64
C GLU A 469 -3.31 9.35 -40.50
N PRO A 470 -3.27 9.46 -41.84
CA PRO A 470 -3.05 8.34 -42.74
C PRO A 470 -1.76 7.54 -42.42
N GLY A 471 -1.78 6.23 -42.70
CA GLY A 471 -0.65 5.33 -42.46
C GLY A 471 -0.75 4.52 -41.18
N LEU A 472 -1.80 4.70 -40.38
CA LEU A 472 -2.15 3.80 -39.29
C LEU A 472 -2.43 2.39 -39.86
N PRO A 473 -1.87 1.31 -39.27
CA PRO A 473 -2.16 -0.05 -39.73
C PRO A 473 -3.64 -0.40 -39.53
N PRO A 474 -4.18 -1.36 -40.31
CA PRO A 474 -5.59 -1.76 -40.21
C PRO A 474 -5.95 -2.41 -38.86
N MET A 475 -4.97 -3.01 -38.18
CA MET A 475 -5.11 -3.52 -36.81
C MET A 475 -4.05 -2.86 -35.92
N PRO A 476 -4.30 -1.64 -35.44
CA PRO A 476 -3.36 -0.94 -34.58
C PRO A 476 -3.43 -1.46 -33.15
N SER A 477 -2.29 -1.47 -32.46
CA SER A 477 -2.29 -1.72 -31.02
C SER A 477 -2.82 -0.51 -30.23
N SER A 478 -3.23 -0.73 -28.98
CA SER A 478 -3.61 0.33 -28.04
C SER A 478 -2.52 1.41 -27.91
N GLY A 479 -1.25 0.99 -27.82
CA GLY A 479 -0.09 1.88 -27.76
C GLY A 479 0.12 2.68 -29.05
N GLN A 480 -0.23 2.14 -30.22
CA GLN A 480 -0.25 2.92 -31.46
C GLN A 480 -1.39 3.94 -31.42
N LEU A 481 -2.62 3.52 -31.10
CA LEU A 481 -3.77 4.43 -31.00
C LEU A 481 -3.58 5.57 -29.99
N LEU A 482 -2.80 5.35 -28.94
CA LEU A 482 -2.47 6.37 -27.95
C LEU A 482 -1.48 7.41 -28.48
N ASN A 483 -0.46 6.96 -29.22
CA ASN A 483 0.65 7.80 -29.65
C ASN A 483 0.48 8.35 -31.08
N TRP A 484 -0.46 7.80 -31.85
CA TRP A 484 -0.68 8.20 -33.24
C TRP A 484 -1.35 9.57 -33.30
N PRO A 485 -0.86 10.48 -34.16
CA PRO A 485 -1.45 11.80 -34.30
C PRO A 485 -2.87 11.72 -34.87
N LEU A 486 -3.74 12.58 -34.32
CA LEU A 486 -5.07 12.81 -34.88
C LEU A 486 -4.98 13.81 -36.03
N VAL A 487 -5.92 13.72 -36.97
CA VAL A 487 -6.04 14.66 -38.09
C VAL A 487 -6.13 16.09 -37.56
N LYS A 488 -5.36 16.99 -38.17
CA LYS A 488 -5.23 18.39 -37.75
C LYS A 488 -6.47 19.22 -38.04
N GLU A 489 -7.27 18.78 -39.02
CA GLU A 489 -8.48 19.49 -39.45
C GLU A 489 -9.59 19.33 -38.40
N PRO A 490 -10.03 20.44 -37.76
CA PRO A 490 -11.02 20.36 -36.70
C PRO A 490 -12.41 19.96 -37.21
N GLU A 491 -12.67 20.14 -38.50
CA GLU A 491 -13.96 19.80 -39.12
C GLU A 491 -14.20 18.29 -39.14
N GLU A 492 -13.21 17.48 -39.52
CA GLU A 492 -13.34 16.02 -39.55
C GLU A 492 -13.53 15.42 -38.15
N ARG A 493 -12.88 16.01 -37.14
CA ARG A 493 -13.04 15.64 -35.72
C ARG A 493 -14.36 16.15 -35.13
N ALA A 494 -14.89 17.25 -35.65
CA ALA A 494 -16.18 17.78 -35.21
C ALA A 494 -17.34 16.91 -35.68
N ILE A 495 -17.24 16.22 -36.83
CA ILE A 495 -18.30 15.36 -37.35
C ILE A 495 -18.75 14.32 -36.32
N THR A 496 -17.82 13.56 -35.74
CA THR A 496 -18.15 12.53 -34.75
C THR A 496 -18.85 13.14 -33.55
N LYS A 497 -18.34 14.28 -33.05
CA LYS A 497 -18.92 14.98 -31.91
C LYS A 497 -20.36 15.46 -32.21
N ILE A 498 -20.59 16.07 -33.37
CA ILE A 498 -21.92 16.54 -33.81
C ILE A 498 -22.90 15.37 -33.89
N LEU A 499 -22.49 14.25 -34.51
CA LEU A 499 -23.34 13.06 -34.64
C LEU A 499 -23.68 12.43 -33.28
N LEU A 500 -22.72 12.43 -32.34
CA LEU A 500 -22.95 11.98 -30.97
C LEU A 500 -23.94 12.90 -30.24
N GLU A 501 -23.78 14.22 -30.32
CA GLU A 501 -24.69 15.19 -29.71
C GLU A 501 -26.11 15.05 -30.27
N GLU A 502 -26.27 14.91 -31.59
CA GLU A 502 -27.56 14.69 -32.23
C GLU A 502 -28.21 13.37 -31.74
N LEU A 503 -27.44 12.29 -31.69
CA LEU A 503 -27.91 11.00 -31.19
C LEU A 503 -28.38 11.08 -29.73
N LEU A 504 -27.63 11.75 -28.87
CA LEU A 504 -27.99 11.94 -27.46
C LEU A 504 -29.26 12.79 -27.31
N ASN A 505 -29.40 13.84 -28.13
CA ASN A 505 -30.60 14.67 -28.14
C ASN A 505 -31.84 13.88 -28.58
N GLN A 506 -31.73 13.07 -29.64
CA GLN A 506 -32.83 12.20 -30.11
C GLN A 506 -33.25 11.17 -29.04
N ARG A 507 -32.29 10.71 -28.22
CA ARG A 507 -32.54 9.78 -27.11
C ARG A 507 -32.94 10.47 -25.80
N GLY A 508 -32.91 11.81 -25.75
CA GLY A 508 -33.18 12.59 -24.54
C GLY A 508 -32.13 12.46 -23.43
N ARG A 509 -30.91 12.04 -23.76
CA ARG A 509 -29.81 11.75 -22.81
C ARG A 509 -28.70 12.80 -22.78
N SER A 510 -28.92 13.97 -23.40
CA SER A 510 -27.88 15.00 -23.54
C SER A 510 -27.54 15.77 -22.25
N HIS A 511 -28.35 15.62 -21.21
CA HIS A 511 -28.19 16.35 -19.94
C HIS A 511 -27.57 15.48 -18.82
N ASP A 512 -27.66 14.16 -18.92
CA ASP A 512 -27.28 13.21 -17.87
C ASP A 512 -26.14 12.26 -18.28
N LEU A 513 -26.00 11.94 -19.57
CA LEU A 513 -24.92 11.10 -20.09
C LEU A 513 -23.78 11.95 -20.67
N VAL A 514 -22.62 11.94 -19.98
CA VAL A 514 -21.38 12.54 -20.47
C VAL A 514 -20.69 11.58 -21.43
N VAL A 515 -20.44 12.03 -22.66
CA VAL A 515 -19.72 11.28 -23.68
C VAL A 515 -18.43 12.03 -24.04
N THR A 516 -17.28 11.40 -23.86
CA THR A 516 -15.97 12.03 -24.09
C THR A 516 -14.96 11.03 -24.65
N SER A 517 -14.01 11.50 -25.47
CA SER A 517 -12.82 10.73 -25.87
C SER A 517 -11.54 11.18 -25.15
N ASP A 518 -11.65 12.18 -24.27
CA ASP A 518 -10.52 12.68 -23.49
C ASP A 518 -10.15 11.68 -22.38
N LEU A 519 -9.06 10.94 -22.60
CA LEU A 519 -8.53 9.95 -21.66
C LEU A 519 -7.89 10.57 -20.40
N LEU A 520 -7.57 11.87 -20.42
CA LEU A 520 -6.76 12.52 -19.38
C LEU A 520 -7.58 13.40 -18.44
N ASN A 521 -8.70 13.98 -18.89
CA ASN A 521 -9.44 15.00 -18.13
C ASN A 521 -10.85 14.58 -17.68
N TYR A 522 -11.13 13.29 -17.53
CA TYR A 522 -12.43 12.81 -17.00
C TYR A 522 -12.30 12.36 -15.53
N SER A 523 -13.37 12.54 -14.73
CA SER A 523 -13.40 12.05 -13.35
C SER A 523 -13.59 10.52 -13.34
N PRO A 524 -12.63 9.74 -12.81
CA PRO A 524 -12.74 8.28 -12.78
C PRO A 524 -13.69 7.77 -11.68
N ASP A 525 -14.04 8.61 -10.70
CA ASP A 525 -14.78 8.20 -9.50
C ASP A 525 -16.28 8.52 -9.63
N LEU A 526 -17.02 7.60 -10.26
CA LEU A 526 -18.51 7.63 -10.31
C LEU A 526 -19.15 6.68 -9.29
N CYS A 527 -18.33 5.97 -8.52
CA CYS A 527 -18.71 4.99 -7.50
C CYS A 527 -18.55 5.50 -6.07
N GLU A 528 -18.21 6.76 -5.83
CA GLU A 528 -18.14 7.34 -4.48
C GLU A 528 -19.53 7.68 -3.93
N GLU A 529 -20.38 6.66 -3.78
CA GLU A 529 -21.55 6.72 -2.91
C GLU A 529 -21.68 5.35 -2.24
N ASP A 530 -21.14 5.24 -1.03
CA ASP A 530 -21.64 4.46 0.13
C ASP A 530 -20.70 4.64 1.34
#